data_AF-A0A923FE38-F1
#
_entry.id   AF-A0A923FE38-F1
#
_cell.length_a   1.000
_cell.length_b   1.000
_cell.length_c   1.000
_cell.angle_alpha   90.00
_cell.angle_beta   90.00
_cell.angle_gamma   90.00
#
_symmetry.space_group_name_H-M   'P 1'
#
loop_
_entity.id
_entity.type
_entity.pdbx_description
1 polymer ?
#
loop_
_entity_poly.entity_id
_entity_poly.type
_entity_poly.pdbx_seq_one_letter_code
_entity_poly.pdbx_strand_id
1 'polypeptide(L)'
;MTVALWCVLIAFLLPYLCVGIAKAGGRYRLQDNHDPRDFLDSLEGAPRRAFAAQLNSFEISPFFAAAVIVAHLAGNAELVTINVLAVLFITSRLLYIICYLADWAILRSLVWFVGVGLVLSFFFVSV
;
A
#
# COMPACT_ATOMS: atom_id res chain seq x y z
N MET A 1 -4.54 8.89 -19.38
CA MET A 1 -4.58 8.47 -17.96
C MET A 1 -3.77 9.46 -17.15
N THR A 2 -4.32 10.00 -16.07
CA THR A 2 -3.62 10.95 -15.19
C THR A 2 -2.56 10.22 -14.36
N VAL A 3 -1.58 10.95 -13.82
CA VAL A 3 -0.54 10.35 -12.95
C VAL A 3 -1.19 9.68 -11.74
N ALA A 4 -2.22 10.30 -11.17
CA ALA A 4 -2.98 9.74 -10.06
C ALA A 4 -3.62 8.36 -10.36
N LEU A 5 -4.15 8.14 -11.58
CA LEU A 5 -4.69 6.83 -11.95
C LEU A 5 -3.60 5.77 -12.12
N TRP A 6 -2.40 6.15 -12.58
CA TRP A 6 -1.25 5.25 -12.56
C TRP A 6 -0.80 4.91 -11.13
N CYS A 7 -0.88 5.88 -10.20
CA CYS A 7 -0.64 5.61 -8.79
C CYS A 7 -1.63 4.60 -8.22
N VAL A 8 -2.92 4.64 -8.60
CA VAL A 8 -3.90 3.61 -8.20
C VAL A 8 -3.45 2.22 -8.66
N LEU A 9 -3.02 2.07 -9.91
CA LEU A 9 -2.49 0.80 -10.40
C LEU A 9 -1.28 0.34 -9.56
N ILE A 10 -0.31 1.22 -9.31
CA ILE A 10 0.88 0.92 -8.50
C ILE A 10 0.48 0.51 -7.07
N ALA A 11 -0.49 1.18 -6.46
CA ALA A 11 -0.99 0.85 -5.12
C ALA A 11 -1.56 -0.57 -5.03
N PHE A 12 -2.20 -1.06 -6.09
CA PHE A 12 -2.69 -2.45 -6.15
C PHE A 12 -1.59 -3.46 -6.48
N LEU A 13 -0.51 -3.06 -7.14
CA LEU A 13 0.63 -3.94 -7.43
C LEU A 13 1.57 -4.13 -6.23
N LEU A 14 1.70 -3.12 -5.36
CA LEU A 14 2.56 -3.16 -4.16
C LEU A 14 2.35 -4.36 -3.23
N PRO A 15 1.10 -4.75 -2.87
CA PRO A 15 0.86 -5.96 -2.07
C PRO A 15 1.47 -7.24 -2.67
N TYR A 16 1.48 -7.36 -4.01
CA TYR A 16 2.07 -8.52 -4.68
C TYR A 16 3.61 -8.51 -4.64
N LEU A 17 4.23 -7.33 -4.55
CA LEU A 17 5.66 -7.25 -4.25
C LEU A 17 5.94 -7.78 -2.83
N CYS A 18 5.13 -7.38 -1.85
CA CYS A 18 5.25 -7.83 -0.46
C CYS A 18 5.10 -9.35 -0.32
N VAL A 19 4.13 -9.97 -1.01
CA VAL A 19 3.99 -11.44 -0.98
C VAL A 19 5.16 -12.15 -1.65
N GLY A 20 5.72 -11.56 -2.72
CA GLY A 20 6.93 -12.06 -3.36
C GLY A 20 8.10 -12.10 -2.38
N ILE A 21 8.29 -11.03 -1.61
CA ILE A 21 9.32 -10.95 -0.55
C ILE A 21 9.05 -11.97 0.55
N ALA A 22 7.80 -12.10 1.01
CA ALA A 22 7.42 -13.07 2.04
C ALA A 22 7.69 -14.52 1.58
N LYS A 23 7.27 -14.88 0.37
CA LYS A 23 7.49 -16.21 -0.22
C LYS A 23 8.98 -16.51 -0.43
N ALA A 24 9.74 -15.54 -0.94
CA ALA A 24 11.18 -15.69 -1.13
C ALA A 24 11.91 -15.91 0.20
N GLY A 25 11.61 -15.09 1.21
CA GLY A 25 12.20 -15.21 2.53
C GLY A 25 11.75 -16.46 3.30
N GLY A 26 10.53 -16.94 3.05
CA GLY A 26 9.98 -18.19 3.60
C GLY A 26 10.43 -19.46 2.87
N ARG A 27 11.19 -19.35 1.78
CA ARG A 27 11.63 -20.49 0.93
C ARG A 27 10.46 -21.31 0.37
N TYR A 28 9.44 -20.61 -0.12
CA TYR A 28 8.23 -21.18 -0.72
C TYR A 28 8.55 -22.21 -1.82
N ARG A 29 7.85 -23.34 -1.79
CA ARG A 29 8.01 -24.49 -2.68
C ARG A 29 6.73 -24.76 -3.48
N LEU A 30 6.84 -25.61 -4.50
CA LEU A 30 5.69 -26.05 -5.28
C LEU A 30 4.63 -26.79 -4.45
N GLN A 31 5.06 -27.50 -3.40
CA GLN A 31 4.16 -28.19 -2.47
C GLN A 31 3.30 -27.19 -1.67
N ASP A 32 3.84 -26.00 -1.38
CA ASP A 32 3.13 -24.96 -0.63
C ASP A 32 2.01 -24.30 -1.48
N ASN A 33 1.93 -24.58 -2.79
CA ASN A 33 0.79 -24.15 -3.62
C ASN A 33 -0.52 -24.86 -3.28
N HIS A 34 -0.47 -25.98 -2.54
CA HIS A 34 -1.68 -26.64 -2.07
C HIS A 34 -2.43 -25.78 -1.04
N ASP A 35 -1.69 -25.11 -0.16
CA ASP A 35 -2.24 -24.09 0.74
C ASP A 35 -1.28 -22.89 0.91
N PRO A 36 -1.36 -21.90 0.00
CA PRO A 36 -0.46 -20.75 0.04
C PRO A 36 -0.75 -19.81 1.21
N ARG A 37 -1.95 -19.86 1.82
CA ARG A 37 -2.33 -18.94 2.91
C ARG A 37 -1.81 -19.48 4.23
N ASP A 38 -2.01 -20.76 4.49
CA ASP A 38 -1.47 -21.42 5.68
C ASP A 38 0.06 -21.32 5.71
N PHE A 39 0.72 -21.47 4.55
CA PHE A 39 2.16 -21.23 4.46
C PHE A 39 2.54 -19.81 4.93
N LEU A 40 1.85 -18.77 4.43
CA LEU A 40 2.17 -17.38 4.75
C LEU A 40 1.89 -17.06 6.23
N ASP A 41 0.85 -17.66 6.80
CA ASP A 41 0.51 -17.53 8.23
C ASP A 41 1.53 -18.23 9.14
N SER A 42 2.15 -19.32 8.67
CA SER A 42 3.20 -20.04 9.39
C SER A 42 4.57 -19.35 9.39
N LEU A 43 4.75 -18.28 8.62
CA LEU A 43 6.01 -17.56 8.54
C LEU A 43 6.36 -16.86 9.87
N GLU A 44 7.67 -16.75 10.13
CA GLU A 44 8.21 -16.00 11.27
C GLU A 44 9.23 -14.94 10.81
N GLY A 45 9.55 -13.98 11.68
CA GLY A 45 10.58 -12.97 11.43
C GLY A 45 10.28 -12.04 10.24
N ALA A 46 11.31 -11.73 9.44
CA ALA A 46 11.19 -10.79 8.32
C ALA A 46 10.16 -11.19 7.24
N PRO A 47 10.08 -12.47 6.81
CA PRO A 47 9.02 -12.94 5.91
C PRO A 47 7.61 -12.68 6.43
N ARG A 48 7.38 -12.90 7.74
CA ARG A 48 6.09 -12.62 8.39
C ARG A 48 5.73 -11.13 8.39
N ARG A 49 6.73 -10.27 8.59
CA ARG A 49 6.57 -8.81 8.49
C ARG A 49 6.24 -8.36 7.08
N ALA A 50 6.84 -8.96 6.05
CA ALA A 50 6.48 -8.71 4.66
C ALA A 50 5.03 -9.11 4.36
N PHE A 51 4.58 -10.26 4.88
CA PHE A 51 3.19 -10.68 4.75
C PHE A 51 2.22 -9.75 5.49
N ALA A 52 2.56 -9.27 6.70
CA ALA A 52 1.77 -8.28 7.41
C ALA A 52 1.67 -6.94 6.62
N ALA A 53 2.77 -6.51 5.99
CA ALA A 53 2.77 -5.31 5.14
C ALA A 53 1.87 -5.48 3.90
N GLN A 54 1.80 -6.69 3.32
CA GLN A 54 0.86 -7.00 2.23
C GLN A 54 -0.59 -6.81 2.68
N LEU A 55 -0.98 -7.41 3.80
CA LEU A 55 -2.36 -7.35 4.31
C LEU A 55 -2.77 -5.90 4.56
N ASN A 56 -1.92 -5.11 5.23
CA ASN A 56 -2.22 -3.70 5.45
C ASN A 56 -2.34 -2.91 4.14
N SER A 57 -1.53 -3.25 3.14
CA SER A 57 -1.59 -2.60 1.83
C SER A 57 -2.91 -2.93 1.11
N PHE A 58 -3.46 -4.14 1.26
CA PHE A 58 -4.79 -4.48 0.76
C PHE A 58 -5.94 -3.77 1.48
N GLU A 59 -5.77 -3.42 2.76
CA GLU A 59 -6.78 -2.67 3.51
C GLU A 59 -6.86 -1.21 3.05
N ILE A 60 -5.71 -0.57 2.80
CA ILE A 60 -5.66 0.87 2.51
C ILE A 60 -5.79 1.22 1.02
N SER A 61 -5.32 0.37 0.11
CA SER A 61 -5.33 0.64 -1.34
C SER A 61 -6.74 0.85 -1.92
N PRO A 62 -7.79 0.09 -1.54
CA PRO A 62 -9.15 0.35 -2.00
C PRO A 62 -9.68 1.72 -1.55
N PHE A 63 -9.35 2.15 -0.32
CA PHE A 63 -9.76 3.45 0.18
C PHE A 63 -9.08 4.58 -0.58
N PHE A 64 -7.76 4.46 -0.84
CA PHE A 64 -7.03 5.38 -1.71
C PHE A 64 -7.60 5.46 -3.12
N ALA A 65 -7.88 4.30 -3.74
CA ALA A 65 -8.45 4.25 -5.09
C ALA A 65 -9.80 4.96 -5.16
N ALA A 66 -10.69 4.70 -4.19
CA ALA A 66 -11.97 5.38 -4.09
C ALA A 66 -11.80 6.90 -3.95
N ALA A 67 -10.89 7.36 -3.08
CA ALA A 67 -10.63 8.78 -2.86
C ALA A 67 -10.13 9.49 -4.13
N VAL A 68 -9.20 8.87 -4.87
CA VAL A 68 -8.69 9.41 -6.15
C VAL A 68 -9.78 9.50 -7.20
N ILE A 69 -10.61 8.45 -7.32
CA ILE A 69 -11.72 8.41 -8.29
C ILE A 69 -12.76 9.48 -7.95
N VAL A 70 -13.15 9.61 -6.68
CA VAL A 70 -14.09 10.64 -6.22
C VAL A 70 -13.54 12.03 -6.50
N ALA A 71 -12.25 12.29 -6.24
CA ALA A 71 -11.63 13.58 -6.55
C ALA A 71 -11.66 13.93 -8.04
N HIS A 72 -11.44 12.94 -8.93
CA HIS A 72 -11.58 13.16 -10.37
C HIS A 72 -13.03 13.41 -10.79
N LEU A 73 -13.99 12.73 -10.18
CA LEU A 73 -15.41 12.88 -10.49
C LEU A 73 -15.99 14.21 -10.00
N ALA A 74 -15.54 14.69 -8.84
CA ALA A 74 -15.98 15.97 -8.28
C ALA A 74 -15.55 17.15 -9.18
N GLY A 75 -14.35 17.08 -9.77
CA GLY A 75 -13.86 18.08 -10.73
C GLY A 75 -13.51 19.46 -10.13
N ASN A 76 -13.66 19.65 -8.81
CA ASN A 76 -13.39 20.92 -8.13
C ASN A 76 -11.90 21.13 -7.81
N ALA A 77 -11.15 20.04 -7.62
CA ALA A 77 -9.73 20.10 -7.29
C ALA A 77 -8.86 20.26 -8.55
N GLU A 78 -7.79 21.04 -8.43
CA GLU A 78 -6.78 21.14 -9.50
C GLU A 78 -6.12 19.77 -9.75
N LEU A 79 -6.00 19.38 -11.02
CA LEU A 79 -5.43 18.09 -11.41
C LEU A 79 -4.00 17.90 -10.90
N VAL A 80 -3.21 18.98 -10.83
CA VAL A 80 -1.84 18.96 -10.28
C VAL A 80 -1.85 18.54 -8.81
N THR A 81 -2.76 19.09 -8.01
CA THR A 81 -2.90 18.75 -6.58
C THR A 81 -3.25 17.28 -6.39
N ILE A 82 -4.21 16.76 -7.17
CA ILE A 82 -4.59 15.33 -7.12
C ILE A 82 -3.38 14.45 -7.47
N ASN A 83 -2.61 14.80 -8.50
CA ASN A 83 -1.43 14.03 -8.90
C ASN A 83 -0.33 14.05 -7.83
N VAL A 84 -0.06 15.19 -7.21
CA VAL A 84 0.93 15.32 -6.14
C VAL A 84 0.54 14.49 -4.93
N LEU A 85 -0.71 14.59 -4.47
CA LEU A 85 -1.23 13.79 -3.35
C LEU A 85 -1.12 12.28 -3.63
N ALA A 86 -1.41 11.86 -4.87
CA ALA A 86 -1.32 10.46 -5.26
C ALA A 86 0.12 9.93 -5.25
N VAL A 87 1.07 10.72 -5.74
CA VAL A 87 2.50 10.37 -5.69
C VAL A 87 3.00 10.33 -4.25
N LEU A 88 2.62 11.29 -3.41
CA LEU A 88 2.98 11.30 -1.98
C LEU A 88 2.44 10.06 -1.25
N PHE A 89 1.22 9.62 -1.58
CA PHE A 89 0.66 8.40 -1.02
C PHE A 89 1.50 7.16 -1.39
N ILE A 90 1.88 7.00 -2.66
CA ILE A 90 2.74 5.89 -3.10
C ILE A 90 4.10 5.92 -2.39
N THR A 91 4.72 7.10 -2.28
CA THR A 91 5.97 7.27 -1.53
C THR A 91 5.79 6.88 -0.06
N SER A 92 4.69 7.29 0.59
CA SER A 92 4.35 6.85 1.95
C SER A 92 4.22 5.32 2.04
N ARG A 93 3.61 4.66 1.05
CA ARG A 93 3.50 3.19 1.04
C ARG A 93 4.84 2.49 0.90
N LEU A 94 5.72 2.99 0.03
CA LEU A 94 7.08 2.45 -0.09
C LEU A 94 7.85 2.58 1.22
N LEU A 95 7.81 3.76 1.86
CA LEU A 95 8.44 3.99 3.16
C LEU A 95 7.84 3.11 4.25
N TYR A 96 6.52 2.93 4.26
CA TYR A 96 5.83 2.07 5.21
C TYR A 96 6.30 0.62 5.10
N ILE A 97 6.38 0.09 3.87
CA ILE A 97 6.86 -1.28 3.61
C ILE A 97 8.32 -1.43 4.07
N ILE A 98 9.19 -0.46 3.76
CA ILE A 98 10.59 -0.47 4.22
C ILE A 98 10.66 -0.50 5.75
N CYS A 99 9.88 0.35 6.43
CA CYS A 99 9.82 0.37 7.91
C CYS A 99 9.33 -0.96 8.48
N TYR A 100 8.38 -1.62 7.80
CA TYR A 100 7.88 -2.93 8.20
C TYR A 100 8.96 -4.00 8.12
N LEU A 101 9.72 -4.03 7.02
CA LEU A 101 10.79 -5.00 6.82
C LEU A 101 11.95 -4.79 7.82
N ALA A 102 12.30 -3.52 8.07
CA ALA A 102 13.35 -3.10 9.00
C ALA A 102 12.93 -3.13 10.49
N ASP A 103 11.68 -3.47 10.79
CA ASP A 103 11.13 -3.56 12.15
C ASP A 103 11.13 -2.23 12.94
N TRP A 104 10.98 -1.10 12.24
CA TRP A 104 10.95 0.24 12.85
C TRP A 104 9.53 0.64 13.28
N ALA A 105 9.07 0.09 14.40
CA ALA A 105 7.67 0.18 14.85
C ALA A 105 7.09 1.60 14.95
N ILE A 106 7.84 2.55 15.52
CA ILE A 106 7.38 3.94 15.69
C ILE A 106 7.24 4.62 14.34
N LEU A 107 8.29 4.55 13.50
CA LEU A 107 8.29 5.19 12.18
C LEU A 107 7.22 4.59 11.27
N ARG A 108 7.02 3.27 11.33
CA ARG A 108 5.93 2.57 10.64
C ARG A 108 4.57 3.19 10.98
N SER A 109 4.29 3.43 12.25
CA SER A 109 3.02 4.01 12.70
C SER A 109 2.85 5.45 12.23
N LEU A 110 3.91 6.27 12.33
CA LEU A 110 3.89 7.65 11.84
C LEU A 110 3.63 7.73 10.33
N VAL A 111 4.34 6.92 9.53
CA VAL A 111 4.15 6.86 8.07
C VAL A 111 2.76 6.35 7.71
N TRP A 112 2.19 5.44 8.51
CA TRP A 112 0.81 4.99 8.34
C TRP A 112 -0.19 6.14 8.52
N PHE A 113 -0.08 6.91 9.60
CA PHE A 113 -0.94 8.07 9.85
C PHE A 113 -0.84 9.12 8.73
N VAL A 114 0.38 9.40 8.26
CA VAL A 114 0.59 10.28 7.09
C VAL A 114 -0.14 9.74 5.86
N GLY A 115 -0.05 8.42 5.60
CA GLY A 115 -0.73 7.78 4.48
C GLY A 115 -2.26 7.93 4.55
N VAL A 116 -2.85 7.71 5.73
CA VAL A 116 -4.30 7.91 5.95
C VAL A 116 -4.67 9.38 5.77
N GLY A 117 -3.87 10.29 6.33
CA GLY A 117 -4.06 11.74 6.16
C GLY A 117 -4.11 12.14 4.68
N LEU A 118 -3.19 11.62 3.86
CA LEU A 118 -3.17 11.87 2.41
C LEU A 118 -4.42 11.36 1.70
N VAL A 119 -4.94 10.19 2.08
CA VAL A 119 -6.20 9.67 1.53
C VAL A 119 -7.37 10.59 1.88
N LEU A 120 -7.45 11.06 3.13
CA LEU A 120 -8.48 11.99 3.56
C LEU A 120 -8.36 13.35 2.86
N SER A 121 -7.15 13.84 2.61
CA SER A 121 -6.90 15.12 1.92
C SER A 121 -7.58 15.20 0.55
N PHE A 122 -7.71 14.09 -0.19
CA PHE A 122 -8.44 14.07 -1.47
C PHE A 122 -9.88 14.57 -1.33
N PHE A 123 -10.58 14.20 -0.26
CA PHE A 123 -11.96 14.64 -0.04
C PHE A 123 -12.02 16.13 0.28
N PHE A 124 -11.10 16.64 1.09
CA PHE A 124 -11.07 18.07 1.46
C PHE A 124 -10.71 18.99 0.30
N VAL A 125 -9.78 18.59 -0.58
CA VAL A 125 -9.42 19.40 -1.74
C VAL A 125 -10.47 19.35 -2.86
N SER A 126 -11.37 18.36 -2.82
CA SER A 126 -12.40 18.13 -3.83
C SER A 126 -13.77 18.70 -3.45
N VAL A 127 -13.85 19.41 -2.32
CA VAL A 127 -15.03 20.21 -1.96
C VAL A 127 -15.08 21.46 -2.83
#